data_AF-A0AAU9IWP9-F1
#
_entry.id   AF-A0AAU9IWP9-F1
#
_cell.length_a   1.000
_cell.length_b   1.000
_cell.length_c   1.000
_cell.angle_alpha   90.00
_cell.angle_beta   90.00
_cell.angle_gamma   90.00
#
_symmetry.space_group_name_H-M   'P 1'
#
loop_
_entity.id
_entity.type
_entity.pdbx_description
1 polymer ?
#
loop_
_entity_poly.entity_id
_entity_poly.type
_entity_poly.pdbx_seq_one_letter_code
_entity_poly.pdbx_strand_id
1 'polypeptide(L)'
;MGNCCRSPHEEPNDGPLTVSRSQFQLNYVIGKGAFGKVWKALHTKSNTEFAVKVMSKAKILAKRSIDDVLNEEKILSTLHSPTIVSMHYAFSDSQFLYLVLDLMLGGDLRFYLAQKKAISEKVVKFWICCIIRSLEYIHGMNIIHRDLKPENLLFDSNGYLHLSDFGTAINILDQNANHIEGTIGYISPEMISYEQQTIATDYYSLGIILYELITGERPYEGANRREISLKMKEEIKLKESDLPKGWSSDILDLVNKLIQKNPRNRLGYHGANEVKKHPWFSDIDWVKLENGALKAPYIPKATSANFRKNLEISYNRDVNNESFIRCKTLLKDEITQSLFADYYYNEDIPNSTDDSRVEYDEPVSRKG
;
A
#
# COMPACT_ATOMS: atom_id res chain seq x y z
N MET A 1 58.50 6.68 21.79
CA MET A 1 58.11 7.99 21.25
C MET A 1 58.03 7.85 19.74
N GLY A 2 56.83 7.69 19.19
CA GLY A 2 56.60 7.61 17.75
C GLY A 2 55.30 8.33 17.44
N ASN A 3 55.42 9.53 16.87
CA ASN A 3 54.29 10.40 16.56
C ASN A 3 53.57 9.89 15.30
N CYS A 4 52.29 9.56 15.47
CA CYS A 4 51.31 9.46 14.39
C CYS A 4 50.91 10.87 13.93
N CYS A 5 51.17 11.21 12.66
CA CYS A 5 50.48 12.30 11.98
C CYS A 5 49.54 11.67 10.94
N ARG A 6 48.25 11.53 11.27
CA ARG A 6 47.20 11.32 10.26
C ARG A 6 46.71 12.69 9.79
N SER A 7 46.72 12.90 8.49
CA SER A 7 46.08 14.03 7.81
C SER A 7 44.57 13.99 8.01
N PRO A 8 43.89 15.12 8.27
CA PRO A 8 42.45 15.19 8.27
C PRO A 8 42.01 15.58 6.87
N HIS A 9 41.55 14.63 6.05
CA HIS A 9 40.68 14.79 4.86
C HIS A 9 40.72 13.47 4.06
N GLU A 10 40.19 12.40 4.64
CA GLU A 10 39.68 11.29 3.85
C GLU A 10 38.18 11.23 4.17
N GLU A 11 37.37 11.73 3.23
CA GLU A 11 35.95 11.38 3.23
C GLU A 11 35.85 9.85 3.11
N PRO A 12 34.90 9.22 3.83
CA PRO A 12 34.72 7.79 3.73
C PRO A 12 34.44 7.45 2.27
N ASN A 13 35.28 6.56 1.73
CA ASN A 13 35.14 6.01 0.40
C ASN A 13 33.87 5.15 0.37
N ASP A 14 32.72 5.78 0.12
CA ASP A 14 31.46 5.08 -0.13
C ASP A 14 31.69 4.18 -1.34
N GLY A 15 31.73 2.87 -1.10
CA GLY A 15 31.86 1.89 -2.17
C GLY A 15 30.78 2.09 -3.23
N PRO A 16 31.00 1.65 -4.47
CA PRO A 16 30.16 1.98 -5.64
C PRO A 16 28.70 1.45 -5.61
N LEU A 17 28.21 0.92 -4.48
CA LEU A 17 26.94 0.19 -4.35
C LEU A 17 26.04 0.67 -3.19
N THR A 18 26.47 1.62 -2.37
CA THR A 18 25.65 2.09 -1.23
C THR A 18 24.73 3.23 -1.66
N VAL A 19 23.42 3.05 -1.52
CA VAL A 19 22.43 4.09 -1.83
C VAL A 19 22.35 5.10 -0.67
N SER A 20 22.27 6.40 -0.99
CA SER A 20 22.23 7.45 0.03
C SER A 20 21.41 8.67 -0.38
N ARG A 21 21.12 9.54 0.60
CA ARG A 21 20.28 10.73 0.41
C ARG A 21 20.85 11.70 -0.64
N SER A 22 22.16 11.79 -0.82
CA SER A 22 22.80 12.75 -1.75
C SER A 22 22.48 12.45 -3.22
N GLN A 23 22.13 11.20 -3.54
CA GLN A 23 21.78 10.76 -4.90
C GLN A 23 20.38 11.19 -5.34
N PHE A 24 19.55 11.71 -4.43
CA PHE A 24 18.17 12.10 -4.72
C PHE A 24 17.97 13.61 -4.56
N GLN A 25 17.59 14.29 -5.63
CA GLN A 25 17.13 15.68 -5.55
C GLN A 25 15.64 15.69 -5.22
N LEU A 26 15.26 16.08 -3.99
CA LEU A 26 13.85 16.22 -3.61
C LEU A 26 13.28 17.51 -4.20
N ASN A 27 12.27 17.40 -5.08
CA ASN A 27 11.69 18.54 -5.79
C ASN A 27 10.56 19.19 -4.97
N TYR A 28 9.45 18.49 -4.79
CA TYR A 28 8.28 19.00 -4.05
C TYR A 28 7.49 17.87 -3.41
N VAL A 29 6.72 18.22 -2.37
CA VAL A 29 5.91 17.27 -1.60
C VAL A 29 4.67 16.88 -2.41
N ILE A 30 4.45 15.58 -2.53
CA ILE A 30 3.31 14.98 -3.24
C ILE A 30 2.32 14.26 -2.31
N GLY A 31 2.73 13.98 -1.07
CA GLY A 31 1.87 13.35 -0.07
C GLY A 31 2.34 13.57 1.36
N LYS A 32 1.49 13.26 2.33
CA LYS A 32 1.80 13.32 3.76
C LYS A 32 1.40 12.00 4.41
N GLY A 33 2.33 11.38 5.12
CA GLY A 33 2.12 10.14 5.87
C GLY A 33 2.13 10.35 7.39
N ALA A 34 1.92 9.27 8.13
CA ALA A 34 1.88 9.29 9.60
C ALA A 34 3.19 9.75 10.25
N PHE A 35 4.34 9.49 9.60
CA PHE A 35 5.68 9.75 10.14
C PHE A 35 6.47 10.80 9.35
N GLY A 36 5.90 11.34 8.28
CA GLY A 36 6.63 12.22 7.38
C GLY A 36 5.90 12.61 6.10
N LYS A 37 6.67 12.80 5.03
CA LYS A 37 6.19 13.35 3.74
C LYS A 37 6.69 12.49 2.59
N VAL A 38 5.88 12.41 1.53
CA VAL A 38 6.26 11.81 0.26
C VAL A 38 6.65 12.93 -0.69
N TRP A 39 7.83 12.83 -1.28
CA TRP A 39 8.40 13.83 -2.20
C TRP A 39 8.48 13.26 -3.60
N LYS A 40 8.18 14.05 -4.61
CA LYS A 40 8.71 13.81 -5.94
C LYS A 40 10.21 14.08 -5.90
N ALA A 41 11.02 13.15 -6.38
CA ALA A 41 12.47 13.28 -6.41
C ALA A 41 13.05 12.81 -7.73
N LEU A 42 14.21 13.35 -8.10
CA LEU A 42 15.02 12.89 -9.22
C LEU A 42 16.26 12.15 -8.69
N HIS A 43 16.47 10.91 -9.11
CA HIS A 43 17.73 10.22 -8.90
C HIS A 43 18.78 10.77 -9.87
N THR A 44 19.81 11.44 -9.36
CA THR A 44 20.68 12.32 -10.15
C THR A 44 21.57 11.56 -11.14
N LYS A 45 21.93 10.31 -10.83
CA LYS A 45 22.78 9.48 -11.70
C LYS A 45 21.99 8.87 -12.86
N SER A 46 20.82 8.30 -12.60
CA SER A 46 20.00 7.66 -13.64
C SER A 46 19.06 8.61 -14.37
N ASN A 47 18.85 9.82 -13.83
CA ASN A 47 17.86 10.79 -14.30
C ASN A 47 16.41 10.22 -14.28
N THR A 48 16.12 9.32 -13.33
CA THR A 48 14.80 8.71 -13.12
C THR A 48 14.04 9.45 -12.03
N GLU A 49 12.75 9.70 -12.24
CA GLU A 49 11.88 10.30 -11.23
C GLU A 49 11.24 9.24 -10.33
N PHE A 50 11.20 9.49 -9.03
CA PHE A 50 10.66 8.60 -8.01
C PHE A 50 9.75 9.34 -7.01
N ALA A 51 8.99 8.56 -6.24
CA ALA A 51 8.35 9.01 -5.02
C ALA A 51 9.21 8.60 -3.80
N VAL A 52 9.68 9.55 -2.99
CA VAL A 52 10.50 9.29 -1.81
C VAL A 52 9.71 9.61 -0.55
N LYS A 53 9.31 8.57 0.20
CA LYS A 53 8.68 8.68 1.52
C LYS A 53 9.79 8.88 2.56
N VAL A 54 9.91 10.12 3.04
CA VAL A 54 10.89 10.54 4.06
C VAL A 54 10.21 10.52 5.43
N MET A 55 10.67 9.64 6.32
CA MET A 55 10.04 9.38 7.62
C MET A 55 10.99 9.70 8.77
N SER A 56 10.50 10.41 9.79
CA SER A 56 11.34 10.79 10.94
C SER A 56 11.48 9.63 11.93
N LYS A 57 12.72 9.18 12.18
CA LYS A 57 13.02 8.16 13.21
C LYS A 57 12.46 8.56 14.59
N ALA A 58 12.54 9.84 14.94
CA ALA A 58 12.01 10.35 16.21
C ALA A 58 10.47 10.23 16.31
N LYS A 59 9.74 10.45 15.20
CA LYS A 59 8.29 10.25 15.18
C LYS A 59 7.90 8.78 15.24
N ILE A 60 8.68 7.91 14.58
CA ILE A 60 8.49 6.46 14.62
C ILE A 60 8.66 5.93 16.04
N LEU A 61 9.76 6.30 16.71
CA LEU A 61 10.01 5.96 18.12
C LEU A 61 8.90 6.45 19.05
N ALA A 62 8.49 7.72 18.91
CA ALA A 62 7.45 8.31 19.76
C ALA A 62 6.10 7.61 19.62
N LYS A 63 5.81 7.02 18.46
CA LYS A 63 4.60 6.26 18.16
C LYS A 63 4.73 4.75 18.39
N ARG A 64 5.93 4.26 18.71
CA ARG A 64 6.27 2.83 18.88
C ARG A 64 5.99 1.99 17.62
N SER A 65 6.28 2.55 16.44
CA SER A 65 6.01 1.94 15.13
C SER A 65 7.28 1.50 14.41
N ILE A 66 8.31 1.05 15.14
CA ILE A 66 9.55 0.56 14.51
C ILE A 66 9.25 -0.70 13.71
N ASP A 67 8.61 -1.68 14.34
CA ASP A 67 8.25 -2.96 13.72
C ASP A 67 7.36 -2.75 12.49
N ASP A 68 6.38 -1.84 12.56
CA ASP A 68 5.50 -1.50 11.42
C ASP A 68 6.30 -1.05 10.18
N VAL A 69 7.30 -0.17 10.39
CA VAL A 69 8.08 0.41 9.28
C VAL A 69 9.12 -0.56 8.74
N LEU A 70 9.72 -1.39 9.60
CA LEU A 70 10.60 -2.47 9.17
C LEU A 70 9.81 -3.55 8.41
N ASN A 71 8.61 -3.88 8.87
CA ASN A 71 7.73 -4.83 8.21
C ASN A 71 7.23 -4.31 6.85
N GLU A 72 6.93 -3.01 6.72
CA GLU A 72 6.58 -2.39 5.43
C GLU A 72 7.70 -2.63 4.40
N GLU A 73 8.95 -2.35 4.77
CA GLU A 73 10.11 -2.56 3.91
C GLU A 73 10.30 -4.04 3.56
N LYS A 74 10.28 -4.92 4.57
CA LYS A 74 10.42 -6.37 4.39
C LYS A 74 9.35 -6.97 3.49
N ILE A 75 8.09 -6.52 3.60
CA ILE A 75 7.02 -6.97 2.71
C ILE A 75 7.31 -6.47 1.29
N LEU A 76 7.56 -5.17 1.13
CA LEU A 76 7.80 -4.57 -0.18
C LEU A 76 9.00 -5.19 -0.92
N SER A 77 10.06 -5.60 -0.20
CA SER A 77 11.24 -6.21 -0.82
C SER A 77 10.97 -7.59 -1.43
N THR A 78 9.84 -8.22 -1.08
CA THR A 78 9.41 -9.50 -1.65
C THR A 78 8.38 -9.37 -2.76
N LEU A 79 7.85 -8.17 -3.00
CA LEU A 79 6.78 -7.92 -3.97
C LEU A 79 7.35 -7.40 -5.29
N HIS A 80 7.14 -8.18 -6.34
CA HIS A 80 7.55 -7.89 -7.71
C HIS A 80 6.37 -8.12 -8.66
N SER A 81 5.52 -7.11 -8.81
CA SER A 81 4.36 -7.18 -9.70
C SER A 81 4.04 -5.82 -10.29
N PRO A 82 3.68 -5.75 -11.60
CA PRO A 82 3.25 -4.51 -12.25
C PRO A 82 1.87 -4.01 -11.78
N THR A 83 1.28 -4.59 -10.72
CA THR A 83 0.02 -4.14 -10.13
C THR A 83 0.21 -3.51 -8.75
N ILE A 84 1.47 -3.46 -8.28
CA ILE A 84 1.88 -2.95 -6.97
C ILE A 84 2.87 -1.81 -7.22
N VAL A 85 2.80 -0.75 -6.41
CA VAL A 85 3.81 0.31 -6.40
C VAL A 85 5.10 -0.27 -5.83
N SER A 86 6.12 -0.39 -6.67
CA SER A 86 7.35 -1.10 -6.34
C SER A 86 8.28 -0.28 -5.47
N MET A 87 9.05 -0.96 -4.61
CA MET A 87 10.17 -0.37 -3.89
C MET A 87 11.46 -0.58 -4.69
N HIS A 88 12.19 0.52 -4.91
CA HIS A 88 13.48 0.52 -5.58
C HIS A 88 14.64 0.56 -4.58
N TYR A 89 14.50 1.38 -3.55
CA TYR A 89 15.54 1.56 -2.53
C TYR A 89 14.90 1.80 -1.15
N ALA A 90 15.55 1.29 -0.12
CA ALA A 90 15.34 1.70 1.26
C ALA A 90 16.69 2.00 1.91
N PHE A 91 16.79 3.10 2.65
CA PHE A 91 18.00 3.46 3.39
C PHE A 91 17.69 4.42 4.52
N SER A 92 18.66 4.67 5.39
CA SER A 92 18.51 5.61 6.49
C SER A 92 19.71 6.52 6.67
N ASP A 93 19.48 7.65 7.33
CA ASP A 93 20.54 8.47 7.92
C ASP A 93 20.33 8.60 9.44
N SER A 94 21.09 9.47 10.10
CA SER A 94 20.98 9.67 11.55
C SER A 94 19.59 10.13 12.04
N GLN A 95 18.73 10.67 11.16
CA GLN A 95 17.45 11.29 11.55
C GLN A 95 16.23 10.70 10.84
N PHE A 96 16.41 10.14 9.64
CA PHE A 96 15.33 9.76 8.74
C PHE A 96 15.51 8.37 8.16
N LEU A 97 14.37 7.76 7.83
CA LEU A 97 14.26 6.61 6.92
C LEU A 97 13.75 7.12 5.57
N TYR A 98 14.25 6.51 4.50
CA TYR A 98 13.93 6.84 3.12
C TYR A 98 13.45 5.59 2.41
N LEU A 99 12.21 5.62 1.94
CA LEU A 99 11.63 4.58 1.09
C LEU A 99 11.40 5.17 -0.30
N VAL A 100 12.09 4.64 -1.31
CA VAL A 100 12.03 5.09 -2.71
C VAL A 100 11.14 4.16 -3.51
N LEU A 101 10.07 4.71 -4.07
CA LEU A 101 8.97 4.01 -4.71
C LEU A 101 8.73 4.53 -6.13
N ASP A 102 8.00 3.73 -6.92
CA ASP A 102 7.41 4.17 -8.19
C ASP A 102 6.68 5.52 -8.06
N LEU A 103 6.90 6.42 -9.03
CA LEU A 103 6.18 7.69 -9.10
C LEU A 103 4.87 7.55 -9.89
N MET A 104 3.75 7.50 -9.17
CA MET A 104 2.41 7.35 -9.77
C MET A 104 1.79 8.70 -10.14
N LEU A 105 1.98 9.13 -11.39
CA LEU A 105 1.57 10.46 -11.87
C LEU A 105 0.05 10.66 -12.02
N GLY A 106 -0.74 9.59 -12.02
CA GLY A 106 -2.19 9.66 -12.16
C GLY A 106 -2.93 10.07 -10.89
N GLY A 107 -2.26 10.14 -9.73
CA GLY A 107 -2.89 10.44 -8.44
C GLY A 107 -3.67 9.26 -7.86
N ASP A 108 -4.29 9.46 -6.70
CA ASP A 108 -5.05 8.43 -5.97
C ASP A 108 -6.53 8.35 -6.40
N LEU A 109 -7.18 7.21 -6.19
CA LEU A 109 -8.60 7.01 -6.50
C LEU A 109 -9.53 7.93 -5.68
N ARG A 110 -9.16 8.27 -4.43
CA ARG A 110 -9.91 9.21 -3.59
C ARG A 110 -10.13 10.54 -4.30
N PHE A 111 -9.11 11.08 -4.98
CA PHE A 111 -9.20 12.32 -5.75
C PHE A 111 -10.33 12.30 -6.76
N TYR A 112 -10.44 11.20 -7.52
CA TYR A 112 -11.43 11.05 -8.58
C TYR A 112 -12.82 10.86 -8.02
N LEU A 113 -12.96 10.14 -6.91
CA LEU A 113 -14.20 10.01 -6.16
C LEU A 113 -14.70 11.39 -5.67
N ALA A 114 -13.80 12.22 -5.15
CA ALA A 114 -14.12 13.55 -4.64
C ALA A 114 -14.53 14.58 -5.72
N GLN A 115 -14.19 14.36 -6.99
CA GLN A 115 -14.54 15.28 -8.08
C GLN A 115 -16.04 15.31 -8.42
N LYS A 116 -16.85 14.39 -7.85
CA LYS A 116 -18.31 14.28 -8.10
C LYS A 116 -18.69 14.29 -9.59
N LYS A 117 -17.80 13.81 -10.46
CA LYS A 117 -18.10 13.61 -11.88
C LYS A 117 -18.81 12.28 -12.04
N ALA A 118 -19.76 12.21 -12.96
CA ALA A 118 -20.35 10.94 -13.35
C ALA A 118 -19.27 10.02 -13.92
N ILE A 119 -19.02 8.90 -13.25
CA ILE A 119 -18.13 7.85 -13.71
C ILE A 119 -19.02 6.75 -14.28
N SER A 120 -18.73 6.24 -15.47
CA SER A 120 -19.52 5.16 -16.06
C SER A 120 -19.23 3.83 -15.37
N GLU A 121 -20.20 2.92 -15.34
CA GLU A 121 -20.03 1.55 -14.82
C GLU A 121 -18.82 0.85 -15.45
N LYS A 122 -18.58 1.01 -16.76
CA LYS A 122 -17.42 0.45 -17.47
C LYS A 122 -16.07 0.87 -16.88
N VAL A 123 -15.97 2.13 -16.44
CA VAL A 123 -14.75 2.68 -15.82
C VAL A 123 -14.58 2.09 -14.42
N VAL A 124 -15.65 2.06 -13.62
CA VAL A 124 -15.63 1.42 -12.30
C VAL A 124 -15.26 -0.05 -12.40
N LYS A 125 -15.86 -0.81 -13.33
CA LYS A 125 -15.55 -2.21 -13.61
C LYS A 125 -14.06 -2.41 -13.88
N PHE A 126 -13.47 -1.61 -14.75
CA PHE A 126 -12.03 -1.69 -15.05
C PHE A 126 -11.16 -1.43 -13.82
N TRP A 127 -11.48 -0.41 -13.02
CA TRP A 127 -10.77 -0.11 -11.78
C TRP A 127 -10.85 -1.27 -10.78
N ILE A 128 -12.05 -1.81 -10.55
CA ILE A 128 -12.23 -2.97 -9.67
C ILE A 128 -11.45 -4.19 -10.17
N CYS A 129 -11.40 -4.42 -11.49
CA CYS A 129 -10.58 -5.51 -12.04
C CYS A 129 -9.08 -5.32 -11.77
N CYS A 130 -8.57 -4.08 -11.81
CA CYS A 130 -7.19 -3.78 -11.44
C CYS A 130 -6.92 -4.09 -9.96
N ILE A 131 -7.83 -3.69 -9.06
CA ILE A 131 -7.70 -3.95 -7.63
C ILE A 131 -7.72 -5.46 -7.35
N ILE A 132 -8.63 -6.22 -7.99
CA ILE A 132 -8.69 -7.69 -7.85
C ILE A 132 -7.37 -8.34 -8.27
N ARG A 133 -6.73 -7.85 -9.34
CA ARG A 133 -5.40 -8.35 -9.75
C ARG A 133 -4.32 -8.08 -8.72
N SER A 134 -4.29 -6.88 -8.14
CA SER A 134 -3.35 -6.56 -7.06
C SER A 134 -3.58 -7.45 -5.83
N LEU A 135 -4.85 -7.66 -5.44
CA LEU A 135 -5.21 -8.53 -4.32
C LEU A 135 -4.85 -9.99 -4.56
N GLU A 136 -5.19 -10.52 -5.73
CA GLU A 136 -4.83 -11.90 -6.12
C GLU A 136 -3.32 -12.15 -6.00
N TYR A 137 -2.51 -11.20 -6.48
CA TYR A 137 -1.06 -11.29 -6.41
C TYR A 137 -0.58 -11.35 -4.95
N ILE A 138 -0.95 -10.38 -4.11
CA ILE A 138 -0.45 -10.34 -2.73
C ILE A 138 -1.02 -11.49 -1.88
N HIS A 139 -2.26 -11.93 -2.13
CA HIS A 139 -2.87 -13.07 -1.46
C HIS A 139 -2.14 -14.36 -1.83
N GLY A 140 -1.69 -14.50 -3.08
CA GLY A 140 -0.81 -15.60 -3.51
C GLY A 140 0.56 -15.60 -2.83
N MET A 141 1.03 -14.44 -2.37
CA MET A 141 2.24 -14.28 -1.55
C MET A 141 1.98 -14.44 -0.04
N ASN A 142 0.77 -14.88 0.36
CA ASN A 142 0.31 -14.96 1.75
C ASN A 142 0.27 -13.61 2.47
N ILE A 143 0.13 -12.50 1.74
CA ILE A 143 0.08 -11.15 2.32
C ILE A 143 -1.36 -10.64 2.32
N ILE A 144 -1.83 -10.14 3.48
CA ILE A 144 -3.09 -9.39 3.59
C ILE A 144 -2.74 -7.91 3.71
N HIS A 145 -3.38 -7.05 2.91
CA HIS A 145 -3.08 -5.62 2.90
C HIS A 145 -3.60 -4.88 4.15
N ARG A 146 -4.83 -5.20 4.60
CA ARG A 146 -5.50 -4.66 5.80
C ARG A 146 -5.89 -3.17 5.79
N ASP A 147 -5.34 -2.37 4.88
CA ASP A 147 -5.73 -0.96 4.72
C ASP A 147 -6.11 -0.58 3.28
N LEU A 148 -6.89 -1.44 2.62
CA LEU A 148 -7.36 -1.17 1.26
C LEU A 148 -8.40 -0.03 1.27
N LYS A 149 -8.08 1.08 0.61
CA LYS A 149 -8.92 2.29 0.53
C LYS A 149 -8.58 3.11 -0.73
N PRO A 150 -9.45 4.04 -1.15
CA PRO A 150 -9.21 4.84 -2.36
C PRO A 150 -7.90 5.65 -2.35
N GLU A 151 -7.39 6.04 -1.18
CA GLU A 151 -6.12 6.77 -1.05
C GLU A 151 -4.89 5.91 -1.39
N ASN A 152 -4.98 4.58 -1.20
CA ASN A 152 -3.88 3.64 -1.40
C ASN A 152 -3.90 3.00 -2.80
N LEU A 153 -4.80 3.45 -3.66
CA LEU A 153 -4.98 2.99 -5.03
C LEU A 153 -4.54 4.09 -5.99
N LEU A 154 -3.35 3.96 -6.54
CA LEU A 154 -2.70 5.00 -7.34
C LEU A 154 -2.78 4.69 -8.82
N PHE A 155 -3.07 5.70 -9.62
CA PHE A 155 -3.10 5.57 -11.06
C PHE A 155 -1.72 5.77 -11.69
N ASP A 156 -1.40 4.91 -12.66
CA ASP A 156 -0.32 5.17 -13.60
C ASP A 156 -0.74 6.12 -14.75
N SER A 157 0.18 6.39 -15.67
CA SER A 157 -0.07 7.22 -16.86
C SER A 157 -0.99 6.56 -17.90
N ASN A 158 -1.23 5.26 -17.79
CA ASN A 158 -2.07 4.48 -18.71
C ASN A 158 -3.49 4.24 -18.17
N GLY A 159 -3.77 4.67 -16.94
CA GLY A 159 -5.09 4.55 -16.30
C GLY A 159 -5.30 3.25 -15.52
N TYR A 160 -4.25 2.47 -15.28
CA TYR A 160 -4.32 1.31 -14.39
C TYR A 160 -4.16 1.75 -12.93
N LEU A 161 -4.87 1.07 -12.04
CA LEU A 161 -4.68 1.22 -10.59
C LEU A 161 -3.62 0.25 -10.10
N HIS A 162 -2.77 0.76 -9.22
CA HIS A 162 -1.72 0.05 -8.52
C HIS A 162 -1.94 0.19 -7.02
N LEU A 163 -1.73 -0.90 -6.30
CA LEU A 163 -1.85 -0.92 -4.84
C LEU A 163 -0.57 -0.39 -4.19
N SER A 164 -0.71 0.41 -3.14
CA SER A 164 0.41 1.07 -2.43
C SER A 164 0.17 1.09 -0.92
N ASP A 165 1.20 1.48 -0.16
CA ASP A 165 1.17 1.65 1.31
C ASP A 165 0.91 0.35 2.08
N PHE A 166 1.96 -0.47 2.18
CA PHE A 166 1.96 -1.76 2.88
C PHE A 166 2.28 -1.62 4.37
N GLY A 167 2.22 -0.42 4.93
CA GLY A 167 2.56 -0.14 6.33
C GLY A 167 1.71 -0.90 7.35
N THR A 168 0.55 -1.39 6.93
CA THR A 168 -0.31 -2.26 7.75
C THR A 168 -0.37 -3.69 7.26
N ALA A 169 0.36 -4.05 6.21
CA ALA A 169 0.24 -5.39 5.65
C ALA A 169 0.86 -6.44 6.57
N ILE A 170 0.39 -7.67 6.49
CA ILE A 170 0.91 -8.79 7.27
C ILE A 170 1.11 -10.00 6.37
N ASN A 171 2.08 -10.84 6.72
CA ASN A 171 2.13 -12.20 6.23
C ASN A 171 1.20 -13.07 7.11
N ILE A 172 0.28 -13.82 6.49
CA ILE A 172 -0.68 -14.71 7.18
C ILE A 172 0.07 -15.78 7.99
N LEU A 173 1.26 -16.15 7.57
CA LEU A 173 2.10 -17.14 8.24
C LEU A 173 2.73 -16.61 9.54
N ASP A 174 2.77 -15.28 9.72
CA ASP A 174 3.31 -14.64 10.92
C ASP A 174 2.23 -14.53 12.01
N GLN A 175 2.42 -15.26 13.12
CA GLN A 175 1.43 -15.40 14.20
C GLN A 175 1.24 -14.14 15.09
N ASN A 176 1.96 -13.05 14.82
CA ASN A 176 2.03 -11.88 15.70
C ASN A 176 1.09 -10.72 15.32
N ALA A 177 0.21 -10.89 14.34
CA ALA A 177 -0.61 -9.80 13.76
C ALA A 177 -1.86 -9.39 14.58
N ASN A 178 -1.79 -9.33 15.91
CA ASN A 178 -2.94 -9.08 16.79
C ASN A 178 -3.22 -7.58 17.08
N HIS A 179 -2.66 -6.65 16.29
CA HIS A 179 -2.91 -5.22 16.45
C HIS A 179 -3.95 -4.74 15.44
N ILE A 180 -4.92 -3.93 15.89
CA ILE A 180 -5.86 -3.30 14.95
C ILE A 180 -5.20 -2.11 14.28
N GLU A 181 -4.97 -2.29 13.00
CA GLU A 181 -4.63 -1.26 12.03
C GLU A 181 -5.75 -1.14 10.98
N GLY A 182 -5.66 -0.15 10.09
CA GLY A 182 -6.65 0.08 9.04
C GLY A 182 -7.51 1.34 9.23
N THR A 183 -8.10 1.78 8.13
CA THR A 183 -8.81 3.07 8.06
C THR A 183 -10.28 2.94 8.43
N ILE A 184 -10.72 3.87 9.29
CA ILE A 184 -12.10 3.99 9.74
C ILE A 184 -13.03 4.13 8.52
N GLY A 185 -14.02 3.24 8.43
CA GLY A 185 -14.98 3.17 7.34
C GLY A 185 -14.72 2.06 6.31
N TYR A 186 -13.47 1.60 6.14
CA TYR A 186 -13.10 0.48 5.24
C TYR A 186 -12.75 -0.81 5.98
N ILE A 187 -12.40 -0.68 7.26
CA ILE A 187 -12.08 -1.79 8.15
C ILE A 187 -13.19 -2.84 8.16
N SER A 188 -12.82 -4.11 8.12
CA SER A 188 -13.77 -5.22 8.14
C SER A 188 -14.30 -5.53 9.55
N PRO A 189 -15.46 -6.21 9.68
CA PRO A 189 -16.03 -6.56 10.98
C PRO A 189 -15.10 -7.44 11.82
N GLU A 190 -14.43 -8.41 11.22
CA GLU A 190 -13.49 -9.30 11.92
C GLU A 190 -12.27 -8.55 12.45
N MET A 191 -11.77 -7.53 11.74
CA MET A 191 -10.69 -6.67 12.25
C MET A 191 -11.13 -5.82 13.44
N ILE A 192 -12.35 -5.31 13.44
CA ILE A 192 -12.92 -4.56 14.58
C ILE A 192 -13.10 -5.47 15.81
N SER A 193 -13.53 -6.71 15.57
CA SER A 193 -13.80 -7.70 16.63
C SER A 193 -12.55 -8.42 17.13
N TYR A 194 -11.36 -8.11 16.61
CA TYR A 194 -10.11 -8.82 16.89
C TYR A 194 -10.19 -10.33 16.57
N GLU A 195 -10.99 -10.68 15.57
CA GLU A 195 -11.09 -12.04 15.07
C GLU A 195 -9.97 -12.36 14.06
N GLN A 196 -9.78 -13.64 13.77
CA GLN A 196 -8.77 -14.09 12.82
C GLN A 196 -8.99 -13.44 11.45
N GLN A 197 -7.96 -12.74 10.98
CA GLN A 197 -7.96 -12.08 9.69
C GLN A 197 -7.56 -13.09 8.60
N THR A 198 -8.17 -12.95 7.43
CA THR A 198 -7.95 -13.82 6.27
C THR A 198 -7.91 -12.96 5.02
N ILE A 199 -7.60 -13.53 3.86
CA ILE A 199 -7.66 -12.81 2.58
C ILE A 199 -9.05 -12.18 2.32
N ALA A 200 -10.13 -12.73 2.90
CA ALA A 200 -11.49 -12.20 2.86
C ALA A 200 -11.59 -10.77 3.45
N THR A 201 -10.65 -10.38 4.30
CA THR A 201 -10.59 -9.05 4.91
C THR A 201 -10.43 -7.95 3.87
N ASP A 202 -9.54 -8.12 2.90
CA ASP A 202 -9.35 -7.13 1.84
C ASP A 202 -10.55 -7.06 0.88
N TYR A 203 -11.24 -8.19 0.63
CA TYR A 203 -12.44 -8.21 -0.22
C TYR A 203 -13.62 -7.46 0.41
N TYR A 204 -13.71 -7.38 1.75
CA TYR A 204 -14.67 -6.51 2.40
C TYR A 204 -14.40 -5.05 2.07
N SER A 205 -13.15 -4.60 2.25
CA SER A 205 -12.74 -3.24 1.94
C SER A 205 -12.94 -2.90 0.45
N LEU A 206 -12.74 -3.87 -0.45
CA LEU A 206 -13.10 -3.74 -1.87
C LEU A 206 -14.60 -3.50 -2.06
N GLY A 207 -15.44 -4.24 -1.35
CA GLY A 207 -16.90 -4.04 -1.34
C GLY A 207 -17.29 -2.64 -0.85
N ILE A 208 -16.63 -2.12 0.17
CA ILE A 208 -16.84 -0.75 0.66
C ILE A 208 -16.43 0.29 -0.39
N ILE A 209 -15.28 0.11 -1.05
CA ILE A 209 -14.84 0.99 -2.15
C ILE A 209 -15.88 1.00 -3.26
N LEU A 210 -16.39 -0.17 -3.65
CA LEU A 210 -17.40 -0.28 -4.70
C LEU A 210 -18.73 0.35 -4.28
N TYR A 211 -19.16 0.16 -3.04
CA TYR A 211 -20.33 0.84 -2.48
C TYR A 211 -20.18 2.36 -2.58
N GLU A 212 -19.04 2.90 -2.18
CA GLU A 212 -18.78 4.34 -2.20
C GLU A 212 -18.68 4.90 -3.62
N LEU A 213 -18.14 4.14 -4.58
CA LEU A 213 -18.13 4.54 -6.00
C LEU A 213 -19.53 4.62 -6.60
N ILE A 214 -20.50 3.88 -6.06
CA ILE A 214 -21.90 3.86 -6.51
C ILE A 214 -22.68 5.01 -5.85
N THR A 215 -22.60 5.11 -4.53
CA THR A 215 -23.47 5.99 -3.73
C THR A 215 -22.85 7.36 -3.46
N GLY A 216 -21.53 7.48 -3.60
CA GLY A 216 -20.75 8.65 -3.23
C GLY A 216 -20.41 8.73 -1.73
N GLU A 217 -20.91 7.81 -0.91
CA GLU A 217 -20.74 7.80 0.54
C GLU A 217 -20.38 6.39 1.05
N ARG A 218 -19.68 6.33 2.19
CA ARG A 218 -19.38 5.05 2.84
C ARG A 218 -20.64 4.52 3.55
N PRO A 219 -20.85 3.20 3.60
CA PRO A 219 -22.03 2.62 4.26
C PRO A 219 -22.04 2.87 5.77
N TYR A 220 -20.86 2.98 6.38
CA TYR A 220 -20.70 3.32 7.80
C TYR A 220 -19.72 4.50 7.95
N GLU A 221 -20.19 5.56 8.61
CA GLU A 221 -19.35 6.71 8.98
C GLU A 221 -19.22 6.82 10.50
N GLY A 222 -18.06 7.24 10.99
CA GLY A 222 -17.81 7.39 12.42
C GLY A 222 -16.46 8.05 12.68
N ALA A 223 -16.32 8.70 13.83
CA ALA A 223 -15.07 9.37 14.20
C ALA A 223 -14.02 8.39 14.74
N ASN A 224 -14.45 7.21 15.20
CA ASN A 224 -13.59 6.21 15.83
C ASN A 224 -14.14 4.79 15.62
N ARG A 225 -13.31 3.79 15.94
CA ARG A 225 -13.66 2.36 15.81
C ARG A 225 -14.90 1.96 16.60
N ARG A 226 -15.12 2.55 17.78
CA ARG A 226 -16.28 2.23 18.62
C ARG A 226 -17.58 2.66 17.94
N GLU A 227 -17.61 3.84 17.35
CA GLU A 227 -18.79 4.32 16.61
C GLU A 227 -19.07 3.45 15.38
N ILE A 228 -18.05 3.12 14.58
CA ILE A 228 -18.21 2.21 13.44
C ILE A 228 -18.70 0.84 13.89
N SER A 229 -18.11 0.26 14.93
CA SER A 229 -18.52 -1.03 15.49
C SER A 229 -19.99 -1.06 15.91
N LEU A 230 -20.48 0.04 16.52
CA LEU A 230 -21.89 0.16 16.88
C LEU A 230 -22.80 0.20 15.65
N LYS A 231 -22.43 0.96 14.60
CA LYS A 231 -23.21 1.05 13.36
C LYS A 231 -23.18 -0.25 12.55
N MET A 232 -22.05 -0.98 12.57
CA MET A 232 -21.91 -2.29 11.94
C MET A 232 -22.82 -3.37 12.53
N LYS A 233 -23.58 -3.10 13.60
CA LYS A 233 -24.66 -3.99 14.03
C LYS A 233 -25.81 -4.01 13.03
N GLU A 234 -26.08 -2.90 12.35
CA GLU A 234 -27.10 -2.79 11.32
C GLU A 234 -26.66 -3.50 10.04
N GLU A 235 -27.55 -4.28 9.44
CA GLU A 235 -27.28 -4.93 8.15
C GLU A 235 -27.45 -3.91 7.03
N ILE A 236 -26.41 -3.74 6.21
CA ILE A 236 -26.45 -2.86 5.05
C ILE A 236 -26.53 -3.71 3.79
N LYS A 237 -27.46 -3.32 2.91
CA LYS A 237 -27.58 -3.85 1.57
C LYS A 237 -27.86 -2.69 0.62
N LEU A 238 -27.09 -2.65 -0.46
CA LEU A 238 -27.34 -1.78 -1.59
C LEU A 238 -28.63 -2.22 -2.29
N LYS A 239 -29.47 -1.26 -2.67
CA LYS A 239 -30.76 -1.47 -3.34
C LYS A 239 -30.71 -0.90 -4.75
N GLU A 240 -31.62 -1.33 -5.62
CA GLU A 240 -31.70 -0.84 -7.00
C GLU A 240 -31.90 0.68 -7.06
N SER A 241 -32.59 1.26 -6.07
CA SER A 241 -32.78 2.71 -5.93
C SER A 241 -31.47 3.49 -5.74
N ASP A 242 -30.41 2.83 -5.29
CA ASP A 242 -29.11 3.43 -4.99
C ASP A 242 -28.20 3.43 -6.23
N LEU A 243 -28.54 2.65 -7.27
CA LEU A 243 -27.74 2.54 -8.48
C LEU A 243 -27.90 3.78 -9.37
N PRO A 244 -26.80 4.29 -9.96
CA PRO A 244 -26.92 5.27 -11.02
C PRO A 244 -27.72 4.72 -12.21
N LYS A 245 -28.48 5.60 -12.86
CA LYS A 245 -29.37 5.22 -13.96
C LYS A 245 -28.60 4.47 -15.06
N GLY A 246 -29.09 3.28 -15.40
CA GLY A 246 -28.55 2.44 -16.48
C GLY A 246 -27.43 1.49 -16.05
N TRP A 247 -27.09 1.43 -14.77
CA TRP A 247 -26.13 0.43 -14.26
C TRP A 247 -26.78 -0.95 -14.12
N SER A 248 -26.01 -2.01 -14.33
CA SER A 248 -26.48 -3.40 -14.17
C SER A 248 -26.83 -3.72 -12.72
N SER A 249 -27.83 -4.58 -12.49
CA SER A 249 -28.13 -5.14 -11.17
C SER A 249 -27.04 -6.12 -10.69
N ASP A 250 -26.20 -6.65 -11.59
CA ASP A 250 -25.09 -7.54 -11.21
C ASP A 250 -24.08 -6.86 -10.28
N ILE A 251 -23.87 -5.55 -10.40
CA ILE A 251 -22.97 -4.81 -9.52
C ILE A 251 -23.51 -4.74 -8.08
N LEU A 252 -24.83 -4.68 -7.94
CA LEU A 252 -25.50 -4.65 -6.65
C LEU A 252 -25.35 -5.99 -5.93
N ASP A 253 -25.55 -7.09 -6.66
CA ASP A 253 -25.32 -8.44 -6.13
C ASP A 253 -23.85 -8.62 -5.72
N LEU A 254 -22.92 -8.16 -6.55
CA LEU A 254 -21.48 -8.19 -6.25
C LEU A 254 -21.15 -7.47 -4.94
N VAL A 255 -21.57 -6.20 -4.80
CA VAL A 255 -21.32 -5.39 -3.59
C VAL A 255 -21.88 -6.09 -2.37
N ASN A 256 -23.14 -6.52 -2.43
CA ASN A 256 -23.82 -7.14 -1.30
C ASN A 256 -23.16 -8.46 -0.87
N LYS A 257 -22.53 -9.21 -1.79
CA LYS A 257 -21.76 -10.41 -1.47
C LYS A 257 -20.36 -10.10 -0.92
N LEU A 258 -19.73 -9.00 -1.33
CA LEU A 258 -18.43 -8.55 -0.81
C LEU A 258 -18.53 -7.95 0.60
N ILE A 259 -19.62 -7.25 0.94
CA ILE A 259 -19.80 -6.60 2.25
C ILE A 259 -20.45 -7.51 3.31
N GLN A 260 -20.51 -8.82 3.06
CA GLN A 260 -21.01 -9.78 4.06
C GLN A 260 -20.18 -9.73 5.34
N LYS A 261 -20.86 -9.61 6.48
CA LYS A 261 -20.17 -9.42 7.78
C LYS A 261 -19.37 -10.64 8.19
N ASN A 262 -19.96 -11.84 8.04
CA ASN A 262 -19.25 -13.08 8.28
C ASN A 262 -18.31 -13.36 7.10
N PRO A 263 -16.98 -13.43 7.32
CA PRO A 263 -16.01 -13.69 6.26
C PRO A 263 -16.30 -14.96 5.47
N ARG A 264 -16.83 -16.03 6.11
CA ARG A 264 -17.12 -17.31 5.43
C ARG A 264 -18.26 -17.25 4.42
N ASN A 265 -19.13 -16.25 4.53
CA ASN A 265 -20.23 -16.02 3.58
C ASN A 265 -19.85 -14.95 2.54
N ARG A 266 -18.64 -14.38 2.64
CA ARG A 266 -18.18 -13.26 1.83
C ARG A 266 -17.58 -13.77 0.53
N LEU A 267 -17.96 -13.14 -0.58
CA LEU A 267 -17.33 -13.41 -1.87
C LEU A 267 -15.84 -13.08 -1.81
N GLY A 268 -14.99 -14.00 -2.24
CA GLY A 268 -13.53 -13.87 -2.15
C GLY A 268 -12.94 -14.56 -0.92
N TYR A 269 -13.76 -15.20 -0.08
CA TYR A 269 -13.26 -16.06 1.01
C TYR A 269 -12.38 -17.20 0.47
N HIS A 270 -12.71 -17.74 -0.71
CA HIS A 270 -11.91 -18.75 -1.39
C HIS A 270 -10.93 -18.17 -2.43
N GLY A 271 -10.65 -16.86 -2.35
CA GLY A 271 -9.68 -16.16 -3.19
C GLY A 271 -10.27 -15.52 -4.45
N ALA A 272 -9.38 -14.89 -5.23
CA ALA A 272 -9.77 -14.00 -6.32
C ALA A 272 -10.60 -14.67 -7.42
N ASN A 273 -10.34 -15.96 -7.70
CA ASN A 273 -11.07 -16.72 -8.72
C ASN A 273 -12.58 -16.80 -8.43
N GLU A 274 -12.98 -16.80 -7.15
CA GLU A 274 -14.39 -16.73 -6.76
C GLU A 274 -15.02 -15.40 -7.21
N VAL A 275 -14.30 -14.30 -6.99
CA VAL A 275 -14.73 -12.94 -7.36
C VAL A 275 -14.75 -12.76 -8.87
N LYS A 276 -13.69 -13.19 -9.58
CA LYS A 276 -13.55 -13.08 -11.05
C LYS A 276 -14.67 -13.79 -11.82
N LYS A 277 -15.27 -14.85 -11.24
CA LYS A 277 -16.39 -15.61 -11.83
C LYS A 277 -17.76 -14.95 -11.65
N HIS A 278 -17.85 -13.85 -10.90
CA HIS A 278 -19.13 -13.16 -10.69
C HIS A 278 -19.71 -12.67 -12.04
N PRO A 279 -21.03 -12.76 -12.28
CA PRO A 279 -21.66 -12.36 -13.56
C PRO A 279 -21.32 -10.95 -14.03
N TRP A 280 -21.10 -10.02 -13.09
CA TRP A 280 -20.68 -8.64 -13.40
C TRP A 280 -19.36 -8.54 -14.20
N PHE A 281 -18.49 -9.56 -14.13
CA PHE A 281 -17.23 -9.64 -14.85
C PHE A 281 -17.27 -10.56 -16.08
N SER A 282 -18.46 -11.03 -16.49
CA SER A 282 -18.61 -11.99 -17.60
C SER A 282 -18.08 -11.48 -18.95
N ASP A 283 -17.98 -10.17 -19.13
CA ASP A 283 -17.46 -9.48 -20.31
C ASP A 283 -15.96 -9.15 -20.24
N ILE A 284 -15.27 -9.53 -19.17
CA ILE A 284 -13.86 -9.21 -18.94
C ILE A 284 -12.94 -10.33 -19.43
N ASP A 285 -12.03 -9.96 -20.34
CA ASP A 285 -10.90 -10.79 -20.75
C ASP A 285 -9.76 -10.64 -19.72
N TRP A 286 -9.80 -11.47 -18.68
CA TRP A 286 -8.82 -11.43 -17.59
C TRP A 286 -7.38 -11.65 -18.06
N VAL A 287 -7.17 -12.51 -19.08
CA VAL A 287 -5.84 -12.77 -19.64
C VAL A 287 -5.27 -11.52 -20.32
N LYS A 288 -6.09 -10.80 -21.10
CA LYS A 288 -5.65 -9.51 -21.67
C LYS A 288 -5.42 -8.47 -20.59
N LEU A 289 -6.21 -8.46 -19.53
CA LEU A 289 -5.99 -7.53 -18.42
C LEU A 289 -4.65 -7.81 -17.73
N GLU A 290 -4.39 -9.08 -17.41
CA GLU A 290 -3.16 -9.57 -16.76
C GLU A 290 -1.90 -9.20 -17.55
N ASN A 291 -1.96 -9.31 -18.88
CA ASN A 291 -0.85 -8.95 -19.77
C ASN A 291 -0.79 -7.44 -20.12
N GLY A 292 -1.62 -6.59 -19.50
CA GLY A 292 -1.64 -5.15 -19.79
C GLY A 292 -2.15 -4.78 -21.19
N ALA A 293 -2.85 -5.70 -21.87
CA ALA A 293 -3.33 -5.53 -23.24
C ALA A 293 -4.71 -4.85 -23.33
N LEU A 294 -5.46 -4.74 -22.22
CA LEU A 294 -6.73 -4.03 -22.19
C LEU A 294 -6.54 -2.52 -22.03
N LYS A 295 -6.96 -1.73 -23.01
CA LYS A 295 -6.93 -0.27 -22.88
C LYS A 295 -7.86 0.22 -21.75
N ALA A 296 -7.32 0.99 -20.81
CA ALA A 296 -8.12 1.61 -19.77
C ALA A 296 -9.20 2.53 -20.38
N PRO A 297 -10.48 2.41 -19.96
CA PRO A 297 -11.56 3.27 -20.44
C PRO A 297 -11.42 4.72 -19.93
N TYR A 298 -10.59 4.94 -18.91
CA TYR A 298 -10.28 6.25 -18.35
C TYR A 298 -8.78 6.39 -18.15
N ILE A 299 -8.20 7.47 -18.68
CA ILE A 299 -6.78 7.81 -18.49
C ILE A 299 -6.70 9.15 -17.75
N PRO A 300 -6.18 9.16 -16.52
CA PRO A 300 -5.83 10.37 -15.77
C PRO A 300 -5.00 11.36 -16.59
N LYS A 301 -5.38 12.64 -16.53
CA LYS A 301 -4.52 13.71 -17.06
C LYS A 301 -3.47 14.06 -16.01
N ALA A 302 -2.18 13.95 -16.35
CA ALA A 302 -1.07 14.28 -15.45
C ALA A 302 -1.15 15.71 -14.85
N THR A 303 -1.72 16.67 -15.60
CA THR A 303 -1.94 18.06 -15.15
C THR A 303 -3.09 18.23 -14.16
N SER A 304 -3.95 17.23 -14.04
CA SER A 304 -5.13 17.22 -13.16
C SER A 304 -4.86 16.52 -11.83
N ALA A 305 -3.66 15.94 -11.63
CA ALA A 305 -3.34 15.14 -10.46
C ALA A 305 -3.26 15.97 -9.17
N ASN A 306 -3.48 15.27 -8.05
CA ASN A 306 -3.61 15.78 -6.69
C ASN A 306 -2.37 16.46 -6.09
N PHE A 307 -1.28 16.60 -6.85
CA PHE A 307 0.03 17.01 -6.30
C PHE A 307 0.07 18.43 -5.75
N ARG A 308 -0.91 19.29 -6.06
CA ARG A 308 -0.61 20.71 -6.22
C ARG A 308 -1.38 21.75 -5.41
N LYS A 309 -2.24 21.42 -4.43
CA LYS A 309 -3.00 22.51 -3.78
C LYS A 309 -2.94 22.77 -2.29
N ASN A 310 -2.50 21.87 -1.40
CA ASN A 310 -2.56 22.19 0.04
C ASN A 310 -1.47 21.59 0.95
N LEU A 311 -0.40 20.99 0.42
CA LEU A 311 0.62 20.33 1.26
C LEU A 311 1.68 21.28 1.84
N GLU A 312 1.69 22.55 1.43
CA GLU A 312 2.70 23.54 1.86
C GLU A 312 2.46 24.14 3.25
N ILE A 313 1.29 23.95 3.87
CA ILE A 313 1.05 24.49 5.22
C ILE A 313 0.39 23.45 6.11
N SER A 314 1.18 22.50 6.61
CA SER A 314 0.90 21.96 7.94
C SER A 314 2.07 22.33 8.85
N TYR A 315 1.87 23.31 9.72
CA TYR A 315 2.73 23.52 10.88
C TYR A 315 3.00 22.17 11.54
N ASN A 316 4.26 21.79 11.69
CA ASN A 316 4.64 20.62 12.48
C ASN A 316 4.13 20.87 13.91
N ARG A 317 2.94 20.42 14.26
CA ARG A 317 2.45 20.48 15.66
C ARG A 317 3.35 19.67 16.61
N ASP A 318 4.17 18.78 16.05
CA ASP A 318 5.04 17.88 16.79
C ASP A 318 6.34 18.51 17.28
N VAL A 319 6.78 19.70 16.81
CA VAL A 319 8.10 20.24 17.22
C VAL A 319 8.13 20.57 18.72
N ASN A 320 6.97 20.86 19.32
CA ASN A 320 6.84 21.16 20.74
C ASN A 320 6.34 19.96 21.58
N ASN A 321 6.23 18.76 20.98
CA ASN A 321 5.79 17.57 21.71
C ASN A 321 6.98 16.99 22.49
N GLU A 322 6.87 16.91 23.82
CA GLU A 322 7.93 16.40 24.70
C GLU A 322 8.40 14.99 24.33
N SER A 323 7.47 14.11 23.90
CA SER A 323 7.81 12.75 23.46
C SER A 323 8.70 12.77 22.22
N PHE A 324 8.41 13.66 21.26
CA PHE A 324 9.23 13.84 20.06
C PHE A 324 10.62 14.38 20.40
N ILE A 325 10.71 15.39 21.26
CA ILE A 325 11.99 15.96 21.71
C ILE A 325 12.84 14.90 22.41
N ARG A 326 12.24 14.12 23.31
CA ARG A 326 12.91 12.99 23.98
C ARG A 326 13.45 11.98 22.97
N CYS A 327 12.62 11.54 22.03
CA CYS A 327 13.04 10.57 21.01
C CYS A 327 14.16 11.12 20.11
N LYS A 328 14.13 12.43 19.79
CA LYS A 328 15.20 13.08 19.04
C LYS A 328 16.54 13.07 19.81
N THR A 329 16.50 13.20 21.13
CA THR A 329 17.69 13.08 21.99
C THR A 329 18.19 11.65 22.05
N LEU A 330 17.28 10.66 22.16
CA LEU A 330 17.64 9.23 22.18
C LEU A 330 18.37 8.79 20.90
N LEU A 331 18.02 9.36 19.74
CA LEU A 331 18.71 9.06 18.48
C LEU A 331 20.20 9.42 18.44
N LYS A 332 20.73 10.13 19.44
CA LYS A 332 22.19 10.35 19.55
C LYS A 332 22.94 9.12 20.06
N ASP A 333 22.22 8.17 20.66
CA ASP A 333 22.77 6.95 21.21
C ASP A 333 22.78 5.83 20.16
N GLU A 334 23.88 5.06 20.12
CA GLU A 334 24.09 4.01 19.12
C GLU A 334 23.08 2.85 19.24
N ILE A 335 22.64 2.52 20.46
CA ILE A 335 21.64 1.46 20.69
C ILE A 335 20.30 1.87 20.08
N THR A 336 19.95 3.15 20.20
CA THR A 336 18.71 3.64 19.57
C THR A 336 18.83 3.67 18.05
N GLN A 337 20.02 3.99 17.50
CA GLN A 337 20.24 3.93 16.05
C GLN A 337 20.22 2.50 15.51
N SER A 338 20.73 1.51 16.26
CA SER A 338 20.78 0.12 15.82
C SER A 338 19.40 -0.51 15.65
N LEU A 339 18.35 0.05 16.25
CA LEU A 339 16.95 -0.35 16.00
C LEU A 339 16.51 -0.19 14.53
N PHE A 340 17.26 0.57 13.73
CA PHE A 340 17.01 0.81 12.31
C PHE A 340 18.13 0.27 11.41
N ALA A 341 19.06 -0.53 11.95
CA ALA A 341 20.24 -0.98 11.22
C ALA A 341 19.88 -1.85 10.00
N ASP A 342 18.80 -2.63 10.11
CA ASP A 342 18.35 -3.53 9.05
C ASP A 342 17.48 -2.84 7.99
N TYR A 343 17.21 -1.53 8.13
CA TYR A 343 16.43 -0.77 7.15
C TYR A 343 17.28 -0.39 5.94
N TYR A 344 17.50 -1.36 5.05
CA TYR A 344 18.26 -1.19 3.82
C TYR A 344 17.78 -2.13 2.70
N TYR A 345 17.54 -1.57 1.52
CA TYR A 345 17.21 -2.30 0.30
C TYR A 345 17.78 -1.57 -0.90
N ASN A 346 18.32 -2.32 -1.87
CA ASN A 346 18.80 -1.79 -3.13
C ASN A 346 18.49 -2.79 -4.25
N GLU A 347 17.57 -2.42 -5.15
CA GLU A 347 17.14 -3.27 -6.28
C GLU A 347 18.27 -3.66 -7.24
N ASP A 348 19.34 -2.84 -7.31
CA ASP A 348 20.47 -3.07 -8.21
C ASP A 348 21.44 -4.14 -7.66
N ILE A 349 21.25 -4.57 -6.41
CA ILE A 349 22.06 -5.61 -5.77
C ILE A 349 21.25 -6.92 -5.82
N PRO A 350 21.73 -7.97 -6.51
CA PRO A 350 21.06 -9.26 -6.50
C PRO A 350 20.95 -9.77 -5.06
N ASN A 351 19.73 -10.04 -4.60
CA ASN A 351 19.51 -10.74 -3.33
C ASN A 351 20.30 -12.05 -3.37
N SER A 352 21.26 -12.24 -2.46
CA SER A 352 22.06 -13.46 -2.35
C SER A 352 21.25 -14.66 -1.79
N THR A 353 19.93 -14.62 -1.91
CA THR A 353 18.99 -15.65 -1.46
C THR A 353 18.10 -16.06 -2.63
N ASP A 354 18.72 -16.52 -3.71
CA ASP A 354 18.07 -17.49 -4.59
C ASP A 354 18.12 -18.83 -3.86
N ASP A 355 17.16 -19.04 -2.94
CA ASP A 355 16.98 -20.31 -2.27
C ASP A 355 16.50 -21.28 -3.34
N SER A 356 17.43 -22.16 -3.74
CA SER A 356 17.26 -23.21 -4.73
C SER A 356 15.86 -23.80 -4.68
N ARG A 357 15.11 -23.68 -5.78
CA ARG A 357 14.00 -24.59 -6.06
C ARG A 357 14.55 -26.01 -6.01
N VAL A 358 14.30 -26.70 -4.89
CA VAL A 358 14.44 -28.14 -4.79
C VAL A 358 13.39 -28.71 -5.74
N GLU A 359 13.83 -29.08 -6.95
CA GLU A 359 13.08 -29.99 -7.81
C GLU A 359 12.91 -31.30 -7.02
N TYR A 360 11.68 -31.57 -6.59
CA TYR A 360 11.29 -32.91 -6.18
C TYR A 360 11.16 -33.75 -7.44
N ASP A 361 12.22 -34.50 -7.79
CA ASP A 361 12.12 -35.61 -8.73
C ASP A 361 11.16 -36.67 -8.15
N GLU A 362 10.07 -36.94 -8.88
CA GLU A 362 9.18 -38.06 -8.59
C GLU A 362 9.95 -39.40 -8.68
N PRO A 363 9.79 -40.32 -7.71
CA PRO A 363 10.41 -41.62 -7.81
C PRO A 363 9.73 -42.46 -8.89
N VAL A 364 10.47 -42.68 -9.98
CA VAL A 364 10.15 -43.63 -11.04
C VAL A 364 9.84 -45.00 -10.44
N SER A 365 8.58 -45.43 -10.58
CA SER A 365 8.16 -46.80 -10.32
C SER A 365 9.01 -47.79 -11.09
N ARG A 366 9.81 -48.59 -10.38
CA ARG A 366 10.42 -49.79 -10.96
C ARG A 366 9.41 -50.92 -10.89
N LYS A 367 8.95 -51.34 -12.08
CA LYS A 367 8.41 -52.67 -12.32
C LYS A 367 9.45 -53.72 -11.91
N GLY A 368 9.02 -54.66 -11.10
CA GLY A 368 9.67 -55.92 -10.76
C GLY A 368 8.60 -56.84 -10.21
#